data_AF-A0A8S9G194-F1
#
_entry.id   AF-A0A8S9G194-F1
#
_cell.length_a   1.000
_cell.length_b   1.000
_cell.length_c   1.000
_cell.angle_alpha   90.00
_cell.angle_beta   90.00
_cell.angle_gamma   90.00
#
_symmetry.space_group_name_H-M   'P 1'
#
loop_
_entity.id
_entity.type
_entity.pdbx_description
1 polymer ?
#
loop_
_entity_poly.entity_id
_entity_poly.type
_entity_poly.pdbx_seq_one_letter_code
_entity_poly.pdbx_strand_id
1 'polypeptide(L)'
;MALSSATLKLASLSFSAKKTNRNPSLSFTITCSSSFDEPPKPSLTSSSTPNRVSSSSAPKARFVARQKQSVSVRQLQRPLIEYMSLPASQYSVLDAERIERVDDNTFRCYVYTFKFFNFEVCPVLLVRVEEQPNGCCIKLLSCKLEGSPVVVAQNDKFDASMVNRVSCDGTQEGSSEQQITSDAVIEV
;
A
#
# COMPACT_ATOMS: atom_id res chain seq x y z
N MET A 1 28.55 -33.05 4.99
CA MET A 1 28.38 -32.18 3.80
C MET A 1 27.55 -30.99 4.24
N ALA A 2 28.18 -29.83 4.40
CA ALA A 2 27.53 -28.62 4.91
C ALA A 2 27.13 -27.75 3.70
N LEU A 3 25.83 -27.46 3.55
CA LEU A 3 25.36 -26.49 2.55
C LEU A 3 25.44 -25.08 3.15
N SER A 4 26.24 -24.26 2.50
CA SER A 4 26.44 -22.84 2.78
C SER A 4 25.13 -22.08 2.51
N SER A 5 24.58 -21.47 3.56
CA SER A 5 23.39 -20.62 3.49
C SER A 5 23.83 -19.20 3.14
N ALA A 6 23.52 -18.74 1.93
CA ALA A 6 23.83 -17.37 1.50
C ALA A 6 22.81 -16.39 2.11
N THR A 7 23.20 -15.74 3.21
CA THR A 7 22.44 -14.63 3.80
C THR A 7 22.73 -13.35 3.01
N LEU A 8 21.78 -12.90 2.20
CA LEU A 8 21.83 -11.56 1.60
C LEU A 8 21.51 -10.54 2.70
N LYS A 9 22.55 -9.92 3.26
CA LYS A 9 22.43 -8.75 4.12
C LYS A 9 22.03 -7.56 3.25
N LEU A 10 20.78 -7.12 3.35
CA LEU A 10 20.38 -5.82 2.83
C LEU A 10 20.28 -4.80 3.96
N ALA A 11 20.90 -3.65 3.72
CA ALA A 11 21.20 -2.63 4.70
C ALA A 11 19.95 -2.04 5.35
N SER A 12 20.03 -1.84 6.66
CA SER A 12 19.13 -0.98 7.43
C SER A 12 19.04 0.38 6.72
N LEU A 13 17.84 0.76 6.29
CA LEU A 13 17.54 2.15 5.93
C LEU A 13 17.49 2.97 7.23
N SER A 14 18.68 3.28 7.76
CA SER A 14 18.84 4.28 8.79
C SER A 14 18.68 5.65 8.15
N PHE A 15 17.62 6.37 8.50
CA PHE A 15 17.56 7.82 8.26
C PHE A 15 18.60 8.50 9.16
N SER A 16 19.84 8.58 8.67
CA SER A 16 20.86 9.45 9.24
C SER A 16 20.74 10.80 8.56
N ALA A 17 20.07 11.74 9.21
CA ALA A 17 20.08 13.15 8.81
C ALA A 17 21.50 13.70 8.99
N LYS A 18 22.35 13.50 7.99
CA LYS A 18 23.65 14.18 7.92
C LYS A 18 23.37 15.66 7.67
N LYS A 19 23.60 16.46 8.71
CA LYS A 19 23.77 17.91 8.63
C LYS A 19 24.89 18.21 7.62
N THR A 20 24.53 18.52 6.38
CA THR A 20 25.43 19.16 5.44
C THR A 20 24.73 20.39 4.88
N ASN A 21 25.17 21.53 5.40
CA ASN A 21 24.85 22.86 4.93
C ASN A 21 25.30 23.00 3.46
N ARG A 22 24.33 23.03 2.52
CA ARG A 22 24.36 23.76 1.24
C ARG A 22 23.07 23.48 0.47
N ASN A 23 22.33 24.54 0.17
CA ASN A 23 21.13 24.54 -0.67
C ASN A 23 21.39 23.84 -2.02
N PRO A 24 20.43 23.03 -2.49
CA PRO A 24 19.57 23.52 -3.56
C PRO A 24 18.09 23.33 -3.22
N SER A 25 17.26 24.31 -3.62
CA SER A 25 15.83 24.30 -3.38
C SER A 25 15.15 23.15 -4.14
N LEU A 26 14.86 22.06 -3.44
CA LEU A 26 13.85 21.09 -3.84
C LEU A 26 12.51 21.59 -3.30
N SER A 27 11.80 22.34 -4.13
CA SER A 27 10.42 22.73 -3.90
C SER A 27 9.52 21.48 -3.99
N PHE A 28 9.16 20.94 -2.83
CA PHE A 28 8.01 20.03 -2.73
C PHE A 28 6.74 20.88 -2.77
N THR A 29 6.08 20.92 -3.92
CA THR A 29 4.77 21.55 -4.02
C THR A 29 3.72 20.56 -3.50
N ILE A 30 3.33 20.71 -2.23
CA ILE A 30 2.11 20.10 -1.72
C ILE A 30 0.96 20.94 -2.27
N THR A 31 0.31 20.49 -3.35
CA THR A 31 -0.89 21.14 -3.86
C THR A 31 -2.08 20.74 -2.98
N CYS A 32 -2.32 21.51 -1.93
CA CYS A 32 -3.55 21.46 -1.14
C CYS A 32 -4.62 22.32 -1.84
N SER A 33 -5.54 21.69 -2.57
CA SER A 33 -6.73 22.36 -3.11
C SER A 33 -7.79 22.46 -2.02
N SER A 34 -7.77 23.55 -1.26
CA SER A 34 -8.91 23.97 -0.42
C SER A 34 -9.80 24.91 -1.23
N SER A 35 -10.93 24.41 -1.72
CA SER A 35 -11.98 25.26 -2.29
C SER A 35 -12.76 25.93 -1.16
N PHE A 36 -12.50 27.21 -0.92
CA PHE A 36 -13.38 28.09 -0.14
C PHE A 36 -14.27 28.86 -1.12
N ASP A 37 -15.51 28.40 -1.30
CA ASP A 37 -16.55 29.18 -1.98
C ASP A 37 -17.16 30.15 -0.97
N GLU A 38 -16.95 31.45 -1.19
CA GLU A 38 -17.63 32.54 -0.49
C GLU A 38 -18.93 32.87 -1.25
N PRO A 39 -20.14 32.76 -0.64
CA PRO A 39 -21.35 33.22 -1.29
C PRO A 39 -21.70 34.66 -0.86
N PRO A 40 -22.31 35.48 -1.75
CA PRO A 40 -22.66 36.86 -1.45
C PRO A 40 -23.95 36.96 -0.62
N LYS A 41 -24.03 38.01 0.20
CA LYS A 41 -25.20 38.43 1.00
C LYS A 41 -26.45 38.68 0.14
N PRO A 42 -27.64 38.28 0.62
CA PRO A 42 -28.75 39.24 0.62
C PRO A 42 -29.62 39.23 1.90
N SER A 43 -30.48 40.24 1.96
CA SER A 43 -31.31 40.78 3.05
C SER A 43 -32.46 39.91 3.58
N LEU A 44 -32.77 40.14 4.87
CA LEU A 44 -33.97 39.87 5.70
C LEU A 44 -35.23 39.29 5.01
N THR A 45 -35.77 38.17 5.54
CA THR A 45 -37.13 38.03 6.11
C THR A 45 -37.37 36.59 6.62
N SER A 46 -38.29 36.49 7.59
CA SER A 46 -38.65 35.38 8.49
C SER A 46 -39.12 34.06 7.86
N SER A 47 -38.63 32.92 8.39
CA SER A 47 -39.45 31.82 8.93
C SER A 47 -38.55 30.68 9.43
N SER A 48 -38.64 30.38 10.73
CA SER A 48 -37.87 29.35 11.40
C SER A 48 -38.43 27.95 11.11
N THR A 49 -37.74 27.20 10.25
CA THR A 49 -37.77 25.73 10.26
C THR A 49 -36.33 25.25 10.35
N PRO A 50 -35.93 24.47 11.36
CA PRO A 50 -34.58 23.92 11.41
C PRO A 50 -34.52 22.76 10.44
N ASN A 51 -34.16 23.03 9.18
CA ASN A 51 -33.67 21.99 8.29
C ASN A 51 -32.40 21.42 8.92
N ARG A 52 -32.54 20.26 9.57
CA ARG A 52 -31.44 19.42 10.02
C ARG A 52 -30.75 18.89 8.77
N VAL A 53 -29.86 19.68 8.20
CA VAL A 53 -28.91 19.24 7.18
C VAL A 53 -27.95 18.28 7.88
N SER A 54 -28.30 16.99 7.85
CA SER A 54 -27.37 15.91 8.16
C SER A 54 -26.37 15.79 7.02
N SER A 55 -25.45 16.75 6.92
CA SER A 55 -24.25 16.64 6.08
C SER A 55 -23.14 16.05 6.94
N SER A 56 -23.15 14.74 7.14
CA SER A 56 -22.15 14.03 7.96
C SER A 56 -20.86 13.72 7.20
N SER A 57 -20.39 14.60 6.32
CA SER A 57 -19.04 14.46 5.75
C SER A 57 -18.13 15.47 6.42
N ALA A 58 -17.51 15.06 7.52
CA ALA A 58 -16.33 15.75 8.02
C ALA A 58 -15.31 15.89 6.85
N PRO A 59 -14.51 16.96 6.80
CA PRO A 59 -13.49 17.12 5.77
C PRO A 59 -12.56 15.89 5.74
N LYS A 60 -12.50 15.18 4.60
CA LYS A 60 -11.63 14.01 4.42
C LYS A 60 -10.51 14.38 3.44
N ALA A 61 -9.27 14.25 3.91
CA ALA A 61 -8.10 14.33 3.03
C ALA A 61 -7.98 13.03 2.23
N ARG A 62 -7.43 13.12 1.01
CA ARG A 62 -7.25 11.98 0.12
C ARG A 62 -5.80 11.95 -0.35
N PHE A 63 -5.08 10.90 0.00
CA PHE A 63 -3.70 10.66 -0.39
C PHE A 63 -3.66 9.50 -1.38
N VAL A 64 -3.05 9.70 -2.54
CA VAL A 64 -2.89 8.65 -3.55
C VAL A 64 -1.43 8.56 -3.94
N ALA A 65 -0.90 7.35 -3.92
CA ALA A 65 0.44 7.04 -4.40
C ALA A 65 0.36 5.91 -5.42
N ARG A 66 1.16 6.01 -6.47
CA ARG A 66 1.30 4.95 -7.48
C ARG A 66 2.76 4.71 -7.79
N GLN A 67 3.15 3.45 -7.90
CA GLN A 67 4.48 3.05 -8.34
C GLN A 67 4.37 1.88 -9.30
N LYS A 68 5.05 2.01 -10.45
CA LYS A 68 5.22 0.92 -11.41
C LYS A 68 6.71 0.61 -11.53
N GLN A 69 7.09 -0.65 -11.35
CA GLN A 69 8.47 -1.10 -11.43
C GLN A 69 8.54 -2.40 -12.21
N SER A 70 9.60 -2.53 -13.01
CA SER A 70 9.87 -3.74 -13.78
C SER A 70 11.28 -4.23 -13.53
N VAL A 71 11.44 -5.55 -13.41
CA VAL A 71 12.71 -6.22 -13.12
C VAL A 71 12.86 -7.41 -14.06
N SER A 72 14.03 -7.51 -14.69
CA SER A 72 14.39 -8.68 -15.49
C SER A 72 14.83 -9.83 -14.59
N VAL A 73 14.26 -11.00 -14.80
CA VAL A 73 14.61 -12.24 -14.11
C VAL A 73 15.08 -13.28 -15.12
N ARG A 74 16.06 -14.09 -14.72
CA ARG A 74 16.53 -15.22 -15.54
C ARG A 74 15.59 -16.40 -15.35
N GLN A 75 15.07 -16.92 -16.45
CA GLN A 75 14.33 -18.17 -16.44
C GLN A 75 15.28 -19.34 -16.20
N LEU A 76 14.88 -20.25 -15.31
CA LEU A 76 15.61 -21.48 -15.03
C LEU A 76 14.87 -22.65 -15.69
N GLN A 77 14.80 -23.80 -15.02
CA GLN A 77 14.17 -25.02 -15.55
C GLN A 77 12.65 -24.88 -15.71
N ARG A 78 11.99 -24.13 -14.81
CA ARG A 78 10.54 -23.90 -14.85
C ARG A 78 10.25 -22.54 -15.47
N PRO A 79 9.39 -22.45 -16.50
CA PRO A 79 8.97 -21.17 -17.06
C PRO A 79 8.37 -20.27 -15.99
N LEU A 80 8.77 -18.99 -15.97
CA LEU A 80 8.26 -18.03 -14.99
C LEU A 80 6.73 -17.90 -15.06
N ILE A 81 6.14 -17.98 -16.26
CA ILE A 81 4.69 -17.93 -16.43
C ILE A 81 3.97 -19.03 -15.63
N GLU A 82 4.56 -20.22 -15.56
CA GLU A 82 4.00 -21.36 -14.82
C GLU A 82 4.14 -21.19 -13.30
N TYR A 83 5.18 -20.48 -12.86
CA TYR A 83 5.33 -20.06 -11.47
C TYR A 83 4.31 -18.97 -11.11
N MET A 84 4.11 -18.00 -12.00
CA MET A 84 3.17 -16.89 -11.82
C MET A 84 1.70 -17.33 -11.86
N SER A 85 1.40 -18.50 -12.43
CA SER A 85 0.06 -19.11 -12.45
C SER A 85 -0.19 -20.07 -11.28
N LEU A 86 0.74 -20.21 -10.34
CA LEU A 86 0.49 -20.99 -9.13
C LEU A 86 -0.57 -20.30 -8.26
N PRO A 87 -1.29 -21.04 -7.41
CA PRO A 87 -2.14 -20.45 -6.40
C PRO A 87 -1.35 -19.62 -5.39
N ALA A 88 -1.96 -18.52 -4.91
CA ALA A 88 -1.35 -17.59 -3.95
C ALA A 88 -0.91 -18.26 -2.62
N SER A 89 -1.43 -19.45 -2.32
CA SER A 89 -1.03 -20.24 -1.16
C SER A 89 0.33 -20.92 -1.32
N GLN A 90 0.86 -21.03 -2.54
CA GLN A 90 2.10 -21.74 -2.85
C GLN A 90 3.33 -20.84 -2.87
N TYR A 91 3.15 -19.52 -2.76
CA TYR A 91 4.26 -18.56 -2.70
C TYR A 91 3.92 -17.40 -1.77
N SER A 92 4.86 -17.04 -0.90
CA SER A 92 4.72 -15.88 -0.03
C SER A 92 4.85 -14.61 -0.87
N VAL A 93 3.72 -14.10 -1.35
CA VAL A 93 3.64 -12.84 -2.12
C VAL A 93 3.94 -11.62 -1.24
N LEU A 94 3.73 -11.77 0.05
CA LEU A 94 3.66 -10.65 0.98
C LEU A 94 4.85 -10.72 1.93
N ASP A 95 5.62 -9.64 1.97
CA ASP A 95 6.64 -9.43 2.98
C ASP A 95 5.98 -8.83 4.21
N ALA A 96 5.77 -9.65 5.23
CA ALA A 96 5.10 -9.28 6.47
C ALA A 96 5.72 -10.05 7.64
N GLU A 97 5.81 -9.42 8.80
CA GLU A 97 6.30 -9.99 10.06
C GLU A 97 5.56 -11.30 10.41
N ARG A 98 4.24 -11.32 10.19
CA ARG A 98 3.42 -12.52 10.36
C ARG A 98 2.29 -12.56 9.36
N ILE A 99 1.98 -13.75 8.84
CA ILE A 99 0.88 -13.99 7.90
C ILE A 99 -0.04 -15.06 8.48
N GLU A 100 -1.32 -14.75 8.60
CA GLU A 100 -2.39 -15.67 8.98
C GLU A 100 -3.32 -15.88 7.77
N ARG A 101 -3.59 -17.13 7.41
CA ARG A 101 -4.49 -17.46 6.31
C ARG A 101 -5.94 -17.43 6.81
N VAL A 102 -6.78 -16.58 6.20
CA VAL A 102 -8.20 -16.45 6.55
C VAL A 102 -9.04 -17.40 5.68
N ASP A 103 -8.76 -17.41 4.39
CA ASP A 103 -9.37 -18.34 3.43
C ASP A 103 -8.35 -18.71 2.33
N ASP A 104 -8.80 -19.31 1.23
CA ASP A 104 -7.87 -19.76 0.21
C ASP A 104 -7.03 -18.65 -0.42
N ASN A 105 -7.62 -17.46 -0.55
CA ASN A 105 -7.09 -16.33 -1.31
C ASN A 105 -6.98 -15.06 -0.45
N THR A 106 -7.41 -15.09 0.81
CA THR A 106 -7.44 -13.97 1.74
C THR A 106 -6.48 -14.22 2.89
N PHE A 107 -5.65 -13.22 3.15
CA PHE A 107 -4.57 -13.28 4.13
C PHE A 107 -4.65 -12.08 5.05
N ARG A 108 -4.42 -12.32 6.34
CA ARG A 108 -4.20 -11.29 7.34
C ARG A 108 -2.71 -11.14 7.57
N CYS A 109 -2.18 -9.97 7.25
CA CYS A 109 -0.76 -9.68 7.29
C CYS A 109 -0.46 -8.66 8.38
N TYR A 110 0.41 -9.04 9.30
CA TYR A 110 0.98 -8.17 10.31
C TYR A 110 2.29 -7.65 9.72
N VAL A 111 2.30 -6.40 9.28
CA VAL A 111 3.38 -5.88 8.41
C VAL A 111 4.70 -5.79 9.17
N TYR A 112 4.80 -4.82 10.07
CA TYR A 112 5.90 -4.66 11.00
C TYR A 112 5.46 -3.67 12.07
N THR A 113 5.83 -3.95 13.31
CA THR A 113 5.54 -3.05 14.42
C THR A 113 6.54 -1.89 14.44
N PHE A 114 6.08 -0.69 14.15
CA PHE A 114 6.92 0.51 14.19
C PHE A 114 6.62 1.38 15.41
N LYS A 115 7.67 2.01 15.96
CA LYS A 115 7.59 2.91 17.09
C LYS A 115 7.69 4.35 16.62
N PHE A 116 6.66 5.14 16.91
CA PHE A 116 6.61 6.56 16.63
C PHE A 116 6.48 7.32 17.96
N PHE A 117 7.60 7.87 18.43
CA PHE A 117 7.75 8.42 19.78
C PHE A 117 7.35 7.39 20.86
N ASN A 118 6.29 7.69 21.62
CA ASN A 118 5.78 6.86 22.70
C ASN A 118 4.66 5.90 22.24
N PHE A 119 4.38 5.85 20.94
CA PHE A 119 3.37 4.96 20.37
C PHE A 119 4.03 3.82 19.63
N GLU A 120 3.47 2.64 19.81
CA GLU A 120 3.78 1.44 19.02
C GLU A 120 2.57 1.11 18.17
N VAL A 121 2.80 0.91 16.88
CA VAL A 121 1.76 0.72 15.86
C VAL A 121 2.10 -0.52 15.05
N CYS A 122 1.15 -1.45 14.97
CA CYS A 122 1.22 -2.63 14.11
C CYS A 122 0.09 -2.56 13.06
N PRO A 123 0.40 -2.23 11.79
CA PRO A 123 -0.58 -2.31 10.71
C PRO A 123 -0.93 -3.77 10.41
N VAL A 124 -2.22 -4.06 10.49
CA VAL A 124 -2.82 -5.34 10.12
C VAL A 124 -3.62 -5.15 8.85
N LEU A 125 -3.13 -5.76 7.77
CA LEU A 125 -3.72 -5.70 6.45
C LEU A 125 -4.53 -6.98 6.19
N LEU A 126 -5.79 -6.83 5.82
CA LEU A 126 -6.56 -7.91 5.22
C LEU A 126 -6.48 -7.75 3.71
N VAL A 127 -5.87 -8.72 3.04
CA VAL A 127 -5.65 -8.65 1.59
C VAL A 127 -6.21 -9.89 0.91
N ARG A 128 -6.67 -9.73 -0.33
CA ARG A 128 -7.10 -10.81 -1.20
C ARG A 128 -6.20 -10.89 -2.42
N VAL A 129 -5.77 -12.09 -2.78
CA VAL A 129 -4.99 -12.37 -3.98
C VAL A 129 -5.90 -13.01 -5.02
N GLU A 130 -6.00 -12.39 -6.18
CA GLU A 130 -6.73 -12.89 -7.34
C GLU A 130 -5.73 -13.32 -8.40
N GLU A 131 -5.79 -14.58 -8.81
CA GLU A 131 -5.00 -15.11 -9.92
C GLU A 131 -5.40 -14.41 -11.24
N GLN A 132 -4.42 -14.21 -12.11
CA GLN A 132 -4.57 -13.64 -13.43
C GLN A 132 -3.80 -14.52 -14.43
N PRO A 133 -4.14 -14.51 -15.74
CA PRO A 133 -3.52 -15.41 -16.73
C PRO A 133 -1.98 -15.35 -16.78
N ASN A 134 -1.41 -14.21 -16.39
CA ASN A 134 0.01 -13.89 -16.46
C ASN A 134 0.53 -13.29 -15.16
N GLY A 135 -0.13 -13.59 -14.03
CA GLY A 135 0.33 -13.21 -12.70
C GLY A 135 -0.79 -13.14 -11.67
N CYS A 136 -0.79 -12.11 -10.82
CA CYS A 136 -1.79 -11.96 -9.78
C CYS A 136 -2.11 -10.50 -9.49
N CYS A 137 -3.26 -10.28 -8.85
CA CYS A 137 -3.74 -8.99 -8.38
C CYS A 137 -3.98 -9.08 -6.88
N ILE A 138 -3.22 -8.30 -6.11
CA ILE A 138 -3.34 -8.22 -4.66
C ILE A 138 -4.20 -6.99 -4.36
N LYS A 139 -5.31 -7.19 -3.64
CA LYS A 139 -6.23 -6.13 -3.22
C LYS A 139 -6.25 -6.03 -1.71
N LEU A 140 -6.07 -4.82 -1.19
CA LEU A 140 -6.34 -4.53 0.22
C LEU A 140 -7.85 -4.43 0.43
N LEU A 141 -8.38 -5.30 1.29
CA LEU A 141 -9.78 -5.28 1.72
C LEU A 141 -9.98 -4.35 2.91
N SER A 142 -9.03 -4.36 3.85
CA SER A 142 -9.06 -3.46 5.00
C SER A 142 -7.67 -3.28 5.60
N CYS A 143 -7.41 -2.10 6.15
CA CYS A 143 -6.25 -1.83 7.00
C CYS A 143 -6.75 -1.43 8.39
N LYS A 144 -6.19 -2.04 9.44
CA LYS A 144 -6.43 -1.65 10.83
C LYS A 144 -5.10 -1.51 11.55
N LEU A 145 -5.04 -0.56 12.46
CA LEU A 145 -3.89 -0.30 13.32
C LEU A 145 -4.14 -0.96 14.68
N GLU A 146 -3.25 -1.87 15.06
CA GLU A 146 -3.17 -2.43 16.41
C GLU A 146 -2.09 -1.70 17.22
N GLY A 147 -2.25 -1.66 18.55
CA GLY A 147 -1.34 -0.97 19.45
C GLY A 147 -2.06 -0.36 20.65
N SER A 148 -1.62 0.82 21.07
CA SER A 148 -2.26 1.55 22.18
C SER A 148 -3.72 1.94 21.88
N PRO A 149 -4.56 2.23 22.90
CA PRO A 149 -5.93 2.70 22.69
C PRO A 149 -6.03 3.93 21.78
N VAL A 150 -5.04 4.82 21.83
CA VAL A 150 -4.97 6.02 20.96
C VAL A 150 -4.78 5.64 19.49
N VAL A 151 -4.01 4.59 19.21
CA VAL A 151 -3.76 4.08 17.86
C VAL A 151 -5.01 3.39 17.31
N VAL A 152 -5.63 2.52 18.10
CA VAL A 152 -6.85 1.80 17.72
C VAL A 152 -8.00 2.77 17.43
N ALA A 153 -8.11 3.87 18.19
CA ALA A 153 -9.11 4.91 17.97
C ALA A 153 -8.94 5.69 16.65
N GLN A 154 -7.81 5.54 15.94
CA GLN A 154 -7.65 6.15 14.60
C GLN A 154 -8.31 5.31 13.50
N ASN A 155 -8.64 4.03 13.75
CA ASN A 155 -9.22 3.13 12.74
C ASN A 155 -10.59 3.57 12.19
N ASP A 156 -11.26 4.51 12.87
CA ASP A 156 -12.54 5.09 12.46
C ASP A 156 -12.38 6.42 11.72
N LYS A 157 -11.14 6.90 11.55
CA LYS A 157 -10.81 8.21 10.96
C LYS A 157 -10.16 8.14 9.59
N PHE A 158 -9.83 6.93 9.12
CA PHE A 158 -9.26 6.72 7.79
C PHE A 158 -9.88 5.48 7.16
N ASP A 159 -9.85 5.47 5.83
CA ASP A 159 -10.07 4.26 5.03
C ASP A 159 -8.82 4.06 4.19
N ALA A 160 -8.52 2.83 3.80
CA ALA A 160 -7.39 2.56 2.93
C ALA A 160 -7.77 1.55 1.86
N SER A 161 -7.33 1.78 0.64
CA SER A 161 -7.44 0.82 -0.46
C SER A 161 -6.08 0.70 -1.15
N MET A 162 -5.80 -0.49 -1.67
CA MET A 162 -4.58 -0.74 -2.41
C MET A 162 -4.84 -1.85 -3.43
N VAL A 163 -4.26 -1.67 -4.61
CA VAL A 163 -4.23 -2.68 -5.67
C VAL A 163 -2.80 -2.78 -6.17
N ASN A 164 -2.21 -3.96 -6.08
CA ASN A 164 -0.91 -4.28 -6.70
C ASN A 164 -1.10 -5.37 -7.75
N ARG A 165 -0.85 -5.02 -9.00
CA ARG A 165 -0.87 -5.96 -10.13
C ARG A 165 0.55 -6.41 -10.41
N VAL A 166 0.80 -7.70 -10.24
CA VAL A 166 2.07 -8.32 -10.58
C VAL A 166 1.86 -9.18 -11.81
N SER A 167 2.61 -8.91 -12.88
CA SER A 167 2.51 -9.64 -14.13
C SER A 167 3.87 -9.89 -14.75
N CYS A 168 4.00 -10.98 -15.50
CA CYS A 168 5.12 -11.17 -16.42
C CYS A 168 4.67 -10.97 -17.87
N ASP A 169 5.57 -10.46 -18.70
CA ASP A 169 5.30 -10.29 -20.13
C ASP A 169 5.16 -11.65 -20.83
N GLY A 170 4.40 -11.72 -21.94
CA GLY A 170 4.32 -12.93 -22.75
C GLY A 170 5.70 -13.28 -23.34
N THR A 171 6.09 -14.55 -23.24
CA THR A 171 7.39 -15.06 -23.69
C THR A 171 7.67 -14.66 -25.14
N GLN A 172 8.81 -13.99 -25.40
CA GLN A 172 9.44 -14.09 -26.72
C GLN A 172 10.11 -15.46 -26.76
N GLU A 173 9.68 -16.35 -27.65
CA GLU A 173 10.23 -17.71 -27.76
C GLU A 173 11.77 -17.65 -27.84
N GLY A 174 12.44 -18.27 -26.86
CA GLY A 174 13.90 -18.40 -26.82
C GLY A 174 14.66 -17.42 -25.93
N SER A 175 14.01 -16.44 -25.28
CA SER A 175 14.70 -15.56 -24.32
C SER A 175 14.95 -16.25 -22.98
N SER A 176 16.19 -16.21 -22.49
CA SER A 176 16.54 -16.66 -21.13
C SER A 176 16.19 -15.65 -20.04
N GLU A 177 15.78 -14.45 -20.42
CA GLU A 177 15.37 -13.37 -19.51
C GLU A 177 13.91 -12.97 -19.77
N GLN A 178 13.16 -12.77 -18.70
CA GLN A 178 11.78 -12.31 -18.74
C GLN A 178 11.58 -11.19 -17.74
N GLN A 179 10.70 -10.25 -18.05
CA GLN A 179 10.41 -9.12 -17.19
C GLN A 179 9.21 -9.43 -16.28
N ILE A 180 9.37 -9.18 -14.99
CA ILE A 180 8.29 -9.08 -14.01
C ILE A 180 8.00 -7.59 -13.79
N THR A 181 6.73 -7.22 -13.87
CA THR A 181 6.26 -5.87 -13.63
C THR A 181 5.28 -5.87 -12.45
N SER A 182 5.47 -4.94 -11.52
CA SER A 182 4.54 -4.62 -10.45
C SER A 182 4.01 -3.21 -10.66
N ASP A 183 2.69 -3.03 -10.59
CA ASP A 183 2.00 -1.75 -10.65
C ASP A 183 1.08 -1.63 -9.44
N ALA A 184 1.50 -0.83 -8.47
CA ALA A 184 0.84 -0.67 -7.19
C ALA A 184 0.24 0.74 -7.07
N VAL A 185 -1.03 0.80 -6.66
CA VAL A 185 -1.74 2.02 -6.28
C VAL A 185 -2.21 1.88 -4.85
N ILE A 186 -1.98 2.92 -4.04
CA ILE A 186 -2.45 3.02 -2.66
C ILE A 186 -3.24 4.32 -2.52
N GLU A 187 -4.38 4.25 -1.86
CA GLU A 187 -5.24 5.39 -1.53
C GLU A 187 -5.64 5.35 -0.06
N VAL A 188 -5.58 6.51 0.62
CA VAL A 188 -5.97 6.72 2.02
C VAL A 188 -6.80 7.99 2.16
#